data_AF-A0A1F3Y3P6-F1
#
_entry.id   AF-A0A1F3Y3P6-F1
#
_cell.length_a   1.000
_cell.length_b   1.000
_cell.length_c   1.000
_cell.angle_alpha   90.00
_cell.angle_beta   90.00
_cell.angle_gamma   90.00
#
_symmetry.space_group_name_H-M   'P 1'
#
loop_
_entity.id
_entity.type
_entity.pdbx_description
1 polymer ?
#
loop_
_entity_poly.entity_id
_entity_poly.type
_entity_poly.pdbx_seq_one_letter_code
_entity_poly.pdbx_strand_id
1 'polypeptide(L)'
;MENHPFYTPLDHALFENRIIQLMGSVDSDLAYHVNKSLLAMEKANPDLPIYIYINSPGGEINSGFSIYDMARFIKPEIITVVTGLAASMGSLIALCATKKNRLAFPNSKFLIHQPLISGVLQGSASELEINAREILRTKEKINRIYSEETGKPVEEIIKHTDRDTWMTAEEALQFGLISRIVKTRAEI
;
A
#
# COMPACT_ATOMS: atom_id res chain seq x y z
N MET A 1 29.85 7.31 -8.36
CA MET A 1 30.12 6.27 -7.34
C MET A 1 29.25 6.62 -6.13
N GLU A 2 27.96 6.36 -6.23
CA GLU A 2 27.05 6.53 -5.09
C GLU A 2 27.31 5.40 -4.10
N ASN A 3 27.56 5.77 -2.86
CA ASN A 3 27.81 4.86 -1.76
C ASN A 3 26.65 3.87 -1.65
N HIS A 4 26.85 2.64 -2.10
CA HIS A 4 26.14 1.47 -1.61
C HIS A 4 26.96 0.93 -0.41
N PRO A 5 26.76 1.40 0.83
CA PRO A 5 27.31 0.69 1.96
C PRO A 5 26.44 -0.55 2.14
N PHE A 6 27.06 -1.71 2.02
CA PHE A 6 26.42 -2.97 2.37
C PHE A 6 25.87 -2.87 3.80
N TYR A 7 24.56 -3.03 3.94
CA TYR A 7 23.78 -3.26 5.17
C TYR A 7 24.30 -2.55 6.43
N THR A 8 23.68 -1.43 6.79
CA THR A 8 23.99 -0.77 8.06
C THR A 8 23.57 -1.67 9.25
N PRO A 9 24.14 -1.49 10.44
CA PRO A 9 23.64 -2.16 11.65
C PRO A 9 22.14 -1.95 11.88
N LEU A 10 21.60 -0.81 11.42
CA LEU A 10 20.17 -0.53 11.47
C LEU A 10 19.39 -1.39 10.48
N ASP A 11 19.85 -1.54 9.23
CA ASP A 11 19.22 -2.41 8.24
C ASP A 11 19.23 -3.88 8.71
N HIS A 12 20.34 -4.31 9.32
CA HIS A 12 20.43 -5.63 9.96
C HIS A 12 19.41 -5.81 11.07
N ALA A 13 19.29 -4.82 11.97
CA ALA A 13 18.30 -4.87 13.03
C ALA A 13 16.86 -4.93 12.48
N LEU A 14 16.54 -4.15 11.45
CA LEU A 14 15.22 -4.19 10.81
C LEU A 14 14.94 -5.52 10.13
N PHE A 15 15.94 -6.10 9.46
CA PHE A 15 15.81 -7.40 8.80
C PHE A 15 15.55 -8.54 9.78
N GLU A 16 16.35 -8.62 10.84
CA GLU A 16 16.19 -9.64 11.89
C GLU A 16 14.83 -9.51 12.60
N ASN A 17 14.34 -8.27 12.74
CA ASN A 17 13.01 -8.00 13.29
C ASN A 17 11.88 -8.11 12.25
N ARG A 18 12.21 -8.42 10.98
CA ARG A 18 11.28 -8.58 9.86
C ARG A 18 10.41 -7.35 9.60
N ILE A 19 11.04 -6.18 9.70
CA ILE A 19 10.41 -4.87 9.55
C ILE A 19 10.81 -4.27 8.20
N ILE A 20 9.81 -3.89 7.41
CA ILE A 20 9.95 -3.08 6.21
C ILE A 20 9.33 -1.71 6.49
N GLN A 21 10.06 -0.65 6.16
CA GLN A 21 9.56 0.72 6.22
C GLN A 21 9.19 1.20 4.82
N LEU A 22 7.90 1.41 4.59
CA LEU A 22 7.36 1.97 3.35
C LEU A 22 7.03 3.44 3.61
N MET A 23 7.97 4.32 3.26
CA MET A 23 7.95 5.73 3.64
C MET A 23 8.06 6.61 2.39
N GLY A 24 7.25 7.67 2.33
CA GLY A 24 7.28 8.63 1.23
C GLY A 24 6.51 8.15 0.00
N SER A 25 6.76 8.81 -1.15
CA SER A 25 6.06 8.55 -2.40
C SER A 25 6.33 7.14 -2.91
N VAL A 26 5.29 6.50 -3.46
CA VAL A 26 5.43 5.20 -4.14
C VAL A 26 5.99 5.41 -5.53
N ASP A 27 7.17 4.88 -5.79
CA ASP A 27 7.85 4.87 -7.08
C ASP A 27 8.57 3.53 -7.31
N SER A 28 9.24 3.42 -8.46
CA SER A 28 9.96 2.22 -8.87
C SER A 28 11.08 1.83 -7.87
N ASP A 29 11.75 2.81 -7.27
CA ASP A 29 12.85 2.57 -6.34
C ASP A 29 12.32 2.03 -5.00
N LEU A 30 11.26 2.64 -4.45
CA LEU A 30 10.60 2.12 -3.26
C LEU A 30 10.06 0.71 -3.51
N ALA A 31 9.42 0.47 -4.65
CA ALA A 31 8.91 -0.86 -5.01
C ALA A 31 10.03 -1.89 -5.12
N TYR A 32 11.16 -1.54 -5.74
CA TYR A 32 12.34 -2.39 -5.79
C TYR A 32 12.84 -2.77 -4.38
N HIS A 33 12.98 -1.79 -3.49
CA HIS A 33 13.48 -2.02 -2.13
C HIS A 33 12.54 -2.87 -1.27
N VAL A 34 11.23 -2.62 -1.36
CA VAL A 34 10.22 -3.39 -0.64
C VAL A 34 10.18 -4.83 -1.16
N ASN A 35 10.09 -5.03 -2.48
CA ASN A 35 10.01 -6.37 -3.07
C ASN A 35 11.28 -7.19 -2.82
N LYS A 36 12.46 -6.57 -2.93
CA LYS A 36 13.73 -7.22 -2.59
C LYS A 36 13.75 -7.68 -1.12
N SER A 37 13.27 -6.84 -0.21
CA SER A 37 13.20 -7.17 1.22
C SER A 37 12.23 -8.33 1.50
N LEU A 38 11.05 -8.32 0.86
CA LEU A 38 10.06 -9.38 0.96
C LEU A 38 10.63 -10.75 0.55
N LEU A 39 11.26 -10.82 -0.62
CA LEU A 39 11.90 -12.05 -1.11
C LEU A 39 13.06 -12.51 -0.22
N ALA A 40 13.88 -11.57 0.26
CA ALA A 40 14.98 -11.89 1.16
C ALA A 40 14.49 -12.44 2.50
N MET A 41 13.44 -11.85 3.08
CA MET A 41 12.85 -12.29 4.34
C MET A 41 12.12 -13.62 4.22
N GLU A 42 11.44 -13.88 3.10
CA GLU A 42 10.89 -15.20 2.76
C GLU A 42 11.99 -16.25 2.71
N LYS A 43 13.08 -15.97 1.98
CA LYS A 43 14.21 -16.89 1.87
C LYS A 43 14.87 -17.18 3.22
N ALA A 44 14.99 -16.17 4.08
CA ALA A 44 15.61 -16.30 5.40
C ALA A 44 14.76 -17.15 6.35
N ASN A 45 13.45 -16.88 6.42
CA ASN A 45 12.51 -17.71 7.15
C ASN A 45 11.09 -17.50 6.62
N PRO A 46 10.49 -18.48 5.91
CA PRO A 46 9.19 -18.32 5.28
C PRO A 46 8.02 -18.48 6.25
N ASP A 47 8.26 -18.95 7.48
CA ASP A 47 7.21 -19.24 8.48
C ASP A 47 7.00 -18.08 9.47
N LEU A 48 7.89 -17.08 9.46
CA LEU A 48 7.78 -15.91 10.33
C LEU A 48 7.09 -14.74 9.62
N PRO A 49 6.23 -13.98 10.34
CA PRO A 49 5.52 -12.85 9.76
C PRO A 49 6.45 -11.70 9.34
N ILE A 50 5.98 -10.84 8.43
CA ILE A 50 6.67 -9.62 8.01
C ILE A 50 5.79 -8.40 8.33
N TYR A 51 6.39 -7.39 8.95
CA TYR A 51 5.72 -6.15 9.33
C TYR A 51 6.07 -5.03 8.36
N ILE A 52 5.06 -4.47 7.69
CA ILE A 52 5.21 -3.32 6.80
C ILE A 52 4.64 -2.08 7.49
N TYR A 53 5.52 -1.17 7.89
CA TYR A 53 5.13 0.11 8.47
C TYR A 53 4.97 1.14 7.36
N ILE A 54 3.76 1.71 7.24
CA ILE A 54 3.35 2.54 6.10
C ILE A 54 3.14 3.98 6.54
N ASN A 55 3.87 4.89 5.89
CA ASN A 55 3.62 6.33 5.92
C ASN A 55 3.86 6.92 4.53
N SER A 56 2.83 6.89 3.69
CA SER A 56 2.93 7.22 2.28
C SER A 56 1.76 8.07 1.78
N PRO A 57 2.02 9.14 1.00
CA PRO A 57 1.01 9.85 0.24
C PRO A 57 0.50 9.05 -0.98
N GLY A 58 1.03 7.85 -1.22
CA GLY A 58 0.83 7.07 -2.44
C GLY A 58 1.81 7.48 -3.54
N GLY A 59 1.45 7.21 -4.80
CA GLY A 59 2.32 7.48 -5.94
C GLY A 59 1.94 6.65 -7.15
N GLU A 60 2.96 6.14 -7.86
CA GLU A 60 2.82 5.40 -9.10
C GLU A 60 2.01 4.11 -8.91
N ILE A 61 0.99 3.93 -9.75
CA ILE A 61 0.03 2.82 -9.67
C ILE A 61 0.71 1.46 -9.87
N ASN A 62 1.57 1.33 -10.88
CA ASN A 62 2.21 0.05 -11.20
C ASN A 62 3.20 -0.38 -10.12
N SER A 63 4.01 0.56 -9.61
CA SER A 63 4.87 0.34 -8.45
C SER A 63 4.08 -0.08 -7.21
N GLY A 64 2.92 0.53 -6.96
CA GLY A 64 2.07 0.11 -5.86
C GLY A 64 1.43 -1.27 -6.05
N PHE A 65 1.00 -1.62 -7.28
CA PHE A 65 0.53 -2.99 -7.58
C PHE A 65 1.65 -4.02 -7.42
N SER A 66 2.87 -3.69 -7.84
CA SER A 66 4.05 -4.55 -7.68
C SER A 66 4.28 -4.93 -6.22
N ILE A 67 4.20 -3.95 -5.31
CA ILE A 67 4.31 -4.19 -3.86
C ILE A 67 3.11 -5.01 -3.34
N TYR A 68 1.89 -4.60 -3.72
CA TYR A 68 0.66 -5.25 -3.26
C TYR A 68 0.62 -6.73 -3.63
N ASP A 69 0.92 -7.07 -4.89
CA ASP A 69 0.88 -8.44 -5.39
C ASP A 69 2.05 -9.26 -4.83
N MET A 70 3.26 -8.70 -4.74
CA MET A 70 4.42 -9.40 -4.16
C MET A 70 4.17 -9.79 -2.69
N ALA A 71 3.65 -8.86 -1.89
CA ALA A 71 3.34 -9.12 -0.48
C ALA A 71 2.29 -10.23 -0.31
N ARG A 72 1.36 -10.38 -1.27
CA ARG A 72 0.35 -11.45 -1.25
C ARG A 72 0.81 -12.76 -1.87
N PHE A 73 1.85 -12.71 -2.71
CA PHE A 73 2.41 -13.86 -3.40
C PHE A 73 3.32 -14.69 -2.50
N ILE A 74 4.13 -14.03 -1.65
CA ILE A 74 5.08 -14.72 -0.78
C ILE A 74 4.37 -15.49 0.35
N LYS A 75 5.04 -16.53 0.86
CA LYS A 75 4.51 -17.39 1.93
C LYS A 75 4.33 -16.70 3.30
N PRO A 76 5.26 -15.84 3.78
CA PRO A 76 5.11 -15.17 5.06
C PRO A 76 3.78 -14.42 5.24
N GLU A 77 3.23 -14.49 6.45
CA GLU A 77 2.07 -13.67 6.79
C GLU A 77 2.47 -12.19 6.86
N ILE A 78 1.73 -11.33 6.17
CA ILE A 78 1.96 -9.88 6.17
C ILE A 78 1.09 -9.21 7.24
N ILE A 79 1.71 -8.29 7.98
CA ILE A 79 1.07 -7.35 8.89
C ILE A 79 1.38 -5.94 8.42
N THR A 80 0.35 -5.14 8.17
CA THR A 80 0.50 -3.73 7.80
C THR A 80 0.19 -2.85 9.00
N VAL A 81 1.03 -1.84 9.23
CA VAL A 81 0.85 -0.86 10.31
C VAL A 81 0.95 0.53 9.72
N VAL A 82 -0.17 1.23 9.59
CA VAL A 82 -0.17 2.64 9.17
C VAL A 82 0.25 3.49 10.36
N THR A 83 1.30 4.29 10.20
CA THR A 83 1.89 5.07 11.30
C THR A 83 1.63 6.57 11.19
N GLY A 84 1.25 7.06 10.02
CA GLY A 84 0.97 8.48 9.77
C GLY A 84 -0.07 8.65 8.67
N LEU A 85 0.29 8.34 7.43
CA LEU A 85 -0.59 8.45 6.27
C LEU A 85 -0.60 7.17 5.44
N ALA A 86 -1.77 6.75 5.02
CA ALA A 86 -1.94 5.81 3.91
C ALA A 86 -2.91 6.42 2.91
N ALA A 87 -2.38 7.12 1.91
CA ALA A 87 -3.16 7.78 0.88
C ALA A 87 -2.96 7.14 -0.49
N SER A 88 -4.00 7.13 -1.34
CA SER A 88 -3.89 6.69 -2.73
C SER A 88 -3.33 5.26 -2.84
N MET A 89 -2.21 5.03 -3.53
CA MET A 89 -1.56 3.72 -3.55
C MET A 89 -1.05 3.27 -2.18
N GLY A 90 -0.76 4.17 -1.25
CA GLY A 90 -0.41 3.82 0.13
C GLY A 90 -1.56 3.14 0.88
N SER A 91 -2.80 3.61 0.70
CA SER A 91 -3.99 2.94 1.27
C SER A 91 -4.26 1.60 0.59
N LEU A 92 -4.05 1.48 -0.72
CA LEU A 92 -4.20 0.20 -1.42
C LEU A 92 -3.14 -0.82 -0.97
N ILE A 93 -1.86 -0.41 -0.86
CA ILE A 93 -0.79 -1.29 -0.38
C ILE A 93 -1.08 -1.78 1.05
N ALA A 94 -1.67 -0.94 1.93
CA ALA A 94 -2.05 -1.37 3.27
C ALA A 94 -3.03 -2.57 3.27
N LEU A 95 -3.77 -2.77 2.19
CA LEU A 95 -4.68 -3.91 1.98
C LEU A 95 -3.98 -5.19 1.53
N CYS A 96 -2.66 -5.20 1.33
CA CYS A 96 -1.94 -6.42 0.96
C CYS A 96 -1.94 -7.47 2.09
N ALA A 97 -2.04 -7.02 3.35
CA ALA A 97 -2.25 -7.89 4.49
C ALA A 97 -3.72 -8.37 4.58
N THR A 98 -3.92 -9.58 5.08
CA THR A 98 -5.26 -10.07 5.40
C THR A 98 -5.96 -9.13 6.37
N LYS A 99 -7.30 -9.02 6.28
CA LYS A 99 -8.09 -8.04 7.04
C LYS A 99 -7.72 -7.96 8.53
N LYS A 100 -7.56 -9.10 9.20
CA LYS A 100 -7.20 -9.21 10.63
C LYS A 100 -5.82 -8.62 11.00
N ASN A 101 -4.94 -8.42 10.03
CA ASN A 101 -3.56 -7.97 10.21
C ASN A 101 -3.33 -6.53 9.70
N ARG A 102 -4.40 -5.80 9.40
CA ARG A 102 -4.33 -4.40 9.00
C ARG A 102 -4.49 -3.52 10.23
N LEU A 103 -3.43 -2.85 10.63
CA LEU A 103 -3.35 -2.05 11.85
C LEU A 103 -3.08 -0.58 11.53
N ALA A 104 -3.45 0.32 12.45
CA ALA A 104 -3.06 1.72 12.36
C ALA A 104 -2.79 2.32 13.74
N PHE A 105 -2.02 3.40 13.79
CA PHE A 105 -1.89 4.24 14.98
C PHE A 105 -3.08 5.20 15.13
N PRO A 106 -3.33 5.73 16.34
CA PRO A 106 -4.53 6.56 16.60
C PRO A 106 -4.59 7.83 15.75
N ASN A 107 -3.44 8.43 15.45
CA ASN A 107 -3.37 9.67 14.67
C ASN A 107 -3.21 9.42 13.17
N SER A 108 -3.31 8.17 12.71
CA SER A 108 -3.17 7.84 11.30
C SER A 108 -4.34 8.39 10.49
N LYS A 109 -4.04 8.79 9.26
CA LYS A 109 -5.03 9.21 8.27
C LYS A 109 -4.98 8.31 7.06
N PHE A 110 -6.15 8.19 6.43
CA PHE A 110 -6.34 7.48 5.19
C PHE A 110 -6.93 8.43 4.16
N LEU A 111 -6.53 8.26 2.91
CA LEU A 111 -7.15 8.92 1.77
C LEU A 111 -7.37 7.89 0.67
N ILE A 112 -8.59 7.80 0.18
CA ILE A 112 -8.91 7.05 -1.03
C ILE A 112 -9.51 8.00 -2.06
N HIS A 113 -9.16 7.76 -3.32
CA HIS A 113 -9.59 8.53 -4.49
C HIS A 113 -9.32 7.70 -5.74
N GLN A 114 -9.90 8.10 -6.86
CA GLN A 114 -9.72 7.47 -8.16
C GLN A 114 -8.29 7.67 -8.67
N PRO A 115 -7.78 6.80 -9.57
CA PRO A 115 -6.45 7.00 -10.13
C PRO A 115 -6.36 8.32 -10.90
N LEU A 116 -5.20 8.96 -10.80
CA LEU A 116 -4.91 10.22 -11.47
C LEU A 116 -3.85 10.00 -12.55
N ILE A 117 -3.98 10.72 -13.66
CA ILE A 117 -2.89 10.93 -14.60
C ILE A 117 -2.14 12.17 -14.13
N SER A 118 -0.88 11.99 -13.73
CA SER A 118 0.01 13.11 -13.42
C SER A 118 0.61 13.68 -14.71
N GLY A 119 0.50 15.00 -14.90
CA GLY A 119 1.03 15.69 -16.08
C GLY A 119 0.02 15.84 -17.22
N VAL A 120 0.51 16.25 -18.40
CA VAL A 120 -0.33 16.48 -19.59
C VAL A 120 -0.22 15.28 -20.52
N LEU A 121 -1.37 14.67 -20.83
CA LEU A 121 -1.45 13.66 -21.88
C LEU A 121 -1.49 14.35 -23.25
N GLN A 122 -0.56 14.02 -24.14
CA GLN A 122 -0.48 14.55 -25.50
C GLN A 122 -0.30 13.41 -26.50
N GLY A 123 -0.90 13.54 -27.68
CA GLY A 123 -0.84 12.53 -28.74
C GLY A 123 -1.96 12.69 -29.76
N SER A 124 -1.97 11.82 -30.75
CA SER A 124 -3.07 11.65 -31.71
C SER A 124 -4.37 11.25 -31.01
N ALA A 125 -5.51 11.44 -31.70
CA ALA A 125 -6.82 11.04 -31.17
C ALA A 125 -6.85 9.56 -30.73
N SER A 126 -6.22 8.66 -31.51
CA SER A 126 -6.12 7.25 -31.19
C SER A 126 -5.30 6.98 -29.92
N GLU A 127 -4.18 7.69 -29.72
CA GLU A 127 -3.36 7.54 -28.51
C GLU A 127 -4.10 8.05 -27.27
N LEU A 128 -4.82 9.17 -27.39
CA LEU A 128 -5.65 9.70 -26.30
C LEU A 128 -6.77 8.73 -25.92
N GLU A 129 -7.44 8.12 -26.92
CA GLU A 129 -8.48 7.12 -26.67
C GLU A 129 -7.94 5.89 -25.94
N ILE A 130 -6.77 5.37 -26.36
CA ILE A 130 -6.14 4.20 -25.73
C ILE A 130 -5.84 4.48 -24.25
N ASN A 131 -5.22 5.62 -23.95
CA ASN A 131 -4.88 5.99 -22.58
C ASN A 131 -6.13 6.25 -21.71
N ALA A 132 -7.17 6.87 -22.28
CA ALA A 132 -8.44 7.07 -21.59
C ALA A 132 -9.12 5.73 -21.23
N ARG A 133 -9.12 4.76 -22.14
CA ARG A 133 -9.64 3.41 -21.86
C ARG A 133 -8.83 2.72 -20.76
N GLU A 134 -7.51 2.85 -20.75
CA GLU A 134 -6.65 2.19 -19.77
C GLU A 134 -6.80 2.76 -18.35
N ILE A 135 -6.88 4.09 -18.20
CA ILE A 135 -7.11 4.69 -16.88
C ILE A 135 -8.50 4.35 -16.32
N LEU A 136 -9.51 4.20 -17.17
CA LEU A 136 -10.85 3.74 -16.75
C LEU A 136 -10.84 2.29 -16.27
N ARG A 137 -10.15 1.40 -16.99
CA ARG A 137 -9.93 0.00 -16.54
C ARG A 137 -9.20 -0.04 -15.20
N THR A 138 -8.18 0.79 -15.03
CA THR A 138 -7.43 0.90 -13.78
C THR A 138 -8.33 1.39 -12.64
N LYS A 139 -9.20 2.38 -12.88
CA LYS A 139 -10.20 2.86 -11.93
C LYS A 139 -11.13 1.74 -11.49
N GLU A 140 -11.67 0.98 -12.43
CA GLU A 140 -12.54 -0.18 -12.15
C GLU A 140 -11.82 -1.25 -11.32
N LYS A 141 -10.57 -1.59 -11.68
CA LYS A 141 -9.75 -2.56 -10.94
C LYS A 141 -9.52 -2.12 -9.49
N ILE A 142 -9.13 -0.86 -9.27
CA ILE A 142 -8.88 -0.31 -7.93
C ILE A 142 -10.15 -0.33 -7.08
N ASN A 143 -11.29 0.08 -7.64
CA ASN A 143 -12.57 0.05 -6.92
C ASN A 143 -12.99 -1.38 -6.54
N ARG A 144 -12.77 -2.35 -7.41
CA ARG A 144 -13.02 -3.76 -7.11
C ARG A 144 -12.13 -4.26 -5.97
N ILE A 145 -10.84 -3.95 -5.98
CA ILE A 145 -9.93 -4.33 -4.89
C ILE A 145 -10.41 -3.76 -3.55
N TYR A 146 -10.72 -2.45 -3.50
CA TYR A 146 -11.26 -1.85 -2.28
C TYR A 146 -12.57 -2.51 -1.84
N SER A 147 -13.46 -2.84 -2.76
CA SER A 147 -14.73 -3.52 -2.47
C SER A 147 -14.50 -4.89 -1.85
N GLU A 148 -13.66 -5.72 -2.47
CA GLU A 148 -13.29 -7.06 -2.00
C GLU A 148 -12.64 -7.00 -0.61
N GLU A 149 -11.69 -6.07 -0.41
CA GLU A 149 -10.88 -6.00 0.80
C GLU A 149 -11.59 -5.35 1.99
N THR A 150 -12.50 -4.40 1.74
CA THR A 150 -13.32 -3.78 2.80
C THR A 150 -14.55 -4.61 3.12
N GLY A 151 -15.10 -5.34 2.13
CA GLY A 151 -16.39 -6.02 2.18
C GLY A 151 -17.58 -5.11 1.85
N LYS A 152 -17.34 -3.89 1.36
CA LYS A 152 -18.38 -2.94 0.95
C LYS A 152 -18.80 -3.17 -0.51
N PRO A 153 -20.06 -2.92 -0.89
CA PRO A 153 -20.49 -2.96 -2.28
C PRO A 153 -19.66 -2.02 -3.16
N VAL A 154 -19.39 -2.41 -4.40
CA VAL A 154 -18.55 -1.62 -5.32
C VAL A 154 -19.16 -0.23 -5.61
N GLU A 155 -20.48 -0.10 -5.59
CA GLU A 155 -21.21 1.16 -5.75
C GLU A 155 -20.94 2.13 -4.60
N GLU A 156 -20.74 1.63 -3.38
CA GLU A 156 -20.35 2.44 -2.23
C GLU A 156 -18.89 2.89 -2.37
N ILE A 157 -18.00 1.99 -2.80
CA ILE A 157 -16.59 2.34 -3.04
C ILE A 157 -16.47 3.42 -4.11
N ILE A 158 -17.16 3.29 -5.24
CA ILE A 158 -17.13 4.27 -6.33
C ILE A 158 -17.48 5.68 -5.83
N LYS A 159 -18.47 5.80 -4.92
CA LYS A 159 -18.85 7.11 -4.35
C LYS A 159 -17.73 7.71 -3.49
N HIS A 160 -17.03 6.88 -2.71
CA HIS A 160 -15.94 7.34 -1.84
C HIS A 160 -14.63 7.55 -2.60
N THR A 161 -14.44 6.96 -3.77
CA THR A 161 -13.25 7.17 -4.58
C THR A 161 -13.45 8.23 -5.67
N ASP A 162 -14.69 8.65 -5.99
CA ASP A 162 -14.90 9.65 -7.04
C ASP A 162 -14.23 11.01 -6.71
N ARG A 163 -14.11 11.36 -5.43
CA ARG A 163 -13.31 12.49 -4.95
C ARG A 163 -12.48 12.04 -3.74
N ASP A 164 -11.58 12.92 -3.32
CA ASP A 164 -10.78 12.72 -2.12
C ASP A 164 -11.68 12.47 -0.91
N THR A 165 -11.64 11.24 -0.38
CA THR A 165 -12.25 10.89 0.90
C THR A 165 -11.16 10.71 1.93
N TRP A 166 -11.09 11.65 2.87
CA TRP A 166 -10.22 11.59 4.04
C TRP A 166 -10.91 10.84 5.18
N MET A 167 -10.15 10.00 5.87
CA MET A 167 -10.62 9.24 7.03
C MET A 167 -9.57 9.30 8.15
N THR A 168 -10.06 9.46 9.37
CA THR A 168 -9.34 9.16 10.61
C THR A 168 -9.10 7.66 10.77
N ALA A 169 -8.30 7.25 11.75
CA ALA A 169 -8.09 5.84 12.05
C ALA A 169 -9.41 5.13 12.44
N GLU A 170 -10.28 5.81 13.21
CA GLU A 170 -11.60 5.30 13.61
C GLU A 170 -12.53 5.14 12.40
N GLU A 171 -12.59 6.13 11.51
CA GLU A 171 -13.38 6.03 10.29
C GLU A 171 -12.85 4.95 9.35
N ALA A 172 -11.52 4.82 9.21
CA ALA A 172 -10.90 3.77 8.42
C ALA A 172 -11.19 2.37 8.98
N LEU A 173 -11.26 2.22 10.30
CA LEU A 173 -11.68 0.99 10.97
C LEU A 173 -13.14 0.65 10.65
N GLN A 174 -14.04 1.63 10.77
CA GLN A 174 -15.46 1.45 10.43
C GLN A 174 -15.66 1.19 8.92
N PHE A 175 -14.86 1.82 8.08
CA PHE A 175 -14.86 1.61 6.63
C PHE A 175 -14.32 0.23 6.23
N GLY A 176 -13.56 -0.41 7.12
CA GLY A 176 -12.96 -1.72 6.90
C GLY A 176 -11.60 -1.69 6.20
N LEU A 177 -10.93 -0.53 6.13
CA LEU A 177 -9.55 -0.42 5.64
C LEU A 177 -8.55 -1.05 6.62
N ILE A 178 -8.85 -0.97 7.92
CA ILE A 178 -8.08 -1.60 8.99
C ILE A 178 -8.97 -2.46 9.88
N SER A 179 -8.36 -3.27 10.74
CA SER A 179 -9.04 -4.12 11.72
C SER A 179 -8.84 -3.69 13.17
N ARG A 180 -7.75 -2.97 13.46
CA ARG A 180 -7.46 -2.52 14.82
C ARG A 180 -6.62 -1.26 14.83
N ILE A 181 -6.90 -0.39 15.79
CA ILE A 181 -6.07 0.76 16.15
C ILE A 181 -5.19 0.33 17.33
N VAL A 182 -3.88 0.49 17.21
CA VAL A 182 -2.90 0.04 18.22
C VAL A 182 -2.10 1.21 18.80
N LYS A 183 -1.81 1.17 20.10
CA LYS A 183 -1.12 2.27 20.82
C LYS A 183 0.28 1.90 21.28
N THR A 184 0.52 0.62 21.52
CA THR A 184 1.79 0.13 22.07
C THR A 184 2.32 -1.06 21.26
N ARG A 185 3.62 -1.32 21.38
CA ARG A 185 4.25 -2.45 20.67
C ARG A 185 3.71 -3.81 21.12
N ALA A 186 3.26 -3.93 22.37
CA ALA A 186 2.71 -5.18 22.90
C ALA A 186 1.36 -5.59 22.28
N GLU A 187 0.72 -4.66 21.55
CA GLU A 187 -0.52 -4.92 20.82
C GLU A 187 -0.28 -5.44 19.39
N ILE A 188 0.97 -5.65 18.97
CA ILE A 188 1.35 -6.10 17.62
C ILE A 188 2.12 -7.41 17.70
#